data_AF-A0A524RMD3-F1
#
_entry.id   AF-A0A524RMD3-F1
#
_cell.length_a   1.000
_cell.length_b   1.000
_cell.length_c   1.000
_cell.angle_alpha   90.00
_cell.angle_beta   90.00
_cell.angle_gamma   90.00
#
_symmetry.space_group_name_H-M   'P 1'
#
loop_
_entity.id
_entity.type
_entity.pdbx_description
1 polymer ?
#
loop_
_entity_poly.entity_id
_entity_poly.type
_entity_poly.pdbx_seq_one_letter_code
_entity_poly.pdbx_strand_id
1 'polypeptide(L)'
;REENKDIKQGKVPEAWKKNLNRLRQKDLDARWVKKNNLNYYGYKNSICIDAKYGFIRRHVITPANRHDSQMLMALLDGENKEDMVWADSGYAGRIFADVLQLAV
;
A
#
# COMPACT_ATOMS: atom_id res chain seq x y z
N ARG A 1 11.60 -21.49 -8.17
CA ARG A 1 11.78 -20.13 -8.76
C ARG A 1 10.70 -19.81 -9.80
N GLU A 2 10.11 -20.79 -10.49
CA GLU A 2 8.94 -20.59 -11.37
C GLU A 2 7.64 -20.30 -10.63
N GLU A 3 7.33 -21.03 -9.54
CA GLU A 3 6.12 -20.78 -8.74
C GLU A 3 6.01 -19.30 -8.30
N ASN A 4 7.13 -18.67 -7.92
CA ASN A 4 7.15 -17.25 -7.55
C ASN A 4 6.87 -16.31 -8.73
N LYS A 5 7.14 -16.71 -9.98
CA LYS A 5 6.80 -15.91 -11.16
C LYS A 5 5.29 -15.87 -11.34
N ASP A 6 4.61 -17.02 -11.22
CA ASP A 6 3.15 -17.12 -11.31
C ASP A 6 2.48 -16.26 -10.23
N ILE A 7 2.94 -16.38 -8.98
CA ILE A 7 2.41 -15.60 -7.85
C ILE A 7 2.59 -14.09 -8.10
N LYS A 8 3.76 -13.67 -8.61
CA LYS A 8 4.00 -12.26 -8.96
C LYS A 8 3.09 -11.75 -10.09
N GLN A 9 2.61 -12.64 -10.96
CA GLN A 9 1.61 -12.33 -12.00
C GLN A 9 0.16 -12.44 -11.49
N GLY A 10 -0.06 -12.69 -10.20
CA GLY A 10 -1.40 -12.89 -9.63
C GLY A 10 -2.02 -14.24 -9.99
N LYS A 11 -1.22 -15.20 -10.44
CA LYS A 11 -1.67 -16.54 -10.83
C LYS A 11 -1.36 -17.54 -9.72
N VAL A 12 -2.28 -18.49 -9.53
CA VAL A 12 -2.05 -19.66 -8.67
C VAL A 12 -1.20 -20.67 -9.43
N PRO A 13 -0.02 -21.09 -8.92
CA PRO A 13 0.79 -22.11 -9.56
C PRO A 13 0.01 -23.43 -9.74
N GLU A 14 0.11 -24.07 -10.91
CA GLU A 14 -0.67 -25.28 -11.23
C GLU A 14 -0.39 -26.44 -10.26
N ALA A 15 0.86 -26.57 -9.81
CA ALA A 15 1.28 -27.55 -8.81
C ALA A 15 0.55 -27.37 -7.47
N TRP A 16 0.07 -26.17 -7.14
CA TRP A 16 -0.59 -25.87 -5.87
C TRP A 16 -2.09 -26.15 -5.95
N LYS A 17 -2.70 -26.04 -7.13
CA LYS A 17 -4.09 -26.45 -7.34
C LYS A 17 -4.30 -27.93 -7.02
N LYS A 18 -3.28 -28.76 -7.27
CA LYS A 18 -3.28 -30.20 -6.93
C LYS A 18 -3.06 -30.47 -5.43
N ASN A 19 -2.62 -29.48 -4.66
CA ASN A 19 -2.38 -29.59 -3.21
C ASN A 19 -3.09 -28.46 -2.45
N LEU A 20 -4.38 -28.68 -2.18
CA LEU A 20 -5.26 -27.70 -1.53
C LEU A 20 -4.79 -27.30 -0.13
N ASN A 21 -4.12 -28.20 0.60
CA ASN A 21 -3.58 -27.91 1.93
C ASN A 21 -2.47 -26.86 1.86
N ARG A 22 -1.58 -26.96 0.86
CA ARG A 22 -0.55 -25.96 0.61
C ARG A 22 -1.16 -24.61 0.25
N LEU A 23 -2.19 -24.60 -0.60
CA LEU A 23 -2.86 -23.36 -1.02
C LEU A 23 -3.50 -22.63 0.17
N ARG A 24 -4.18 -23.35 1.06
CA ARG A 24 -4.82 -22.77 2.27
C ARG A 24 -3.84 -22.13 3.26
N GLN A 25 -2.58 -22.57 3.25
CA GLN A 25 -1.54 -22.07 4.16
C GLN A 25 -0.74 -20.90 3.59
N LYS A 26 -0.99 -20.50 2.33
CA LYS A 26 -0.18 -19.48 1.64
C LYS A 26 -1.03 -18.29 1.26
N ASP A 27 -0.53 -17.11 1.61
CA ASP A 27 -1.07 -15.84 1.14
C ASP A 27 -0.46 -15.52 -0.25
N LEU A 28 -1.33 -15.42 -1.26
CA LEU A 28 -0.93 -15.15 -2.64
C LEU A 28 -0.93 -13.65 -2.99
N ASP A 29 -1.42 -12.80 -2.09
CA ASP A 29 -1.58 -11.36 -2.29
C ASP A 29 -0.48 -10.57 -1.56
N ALA A 30 0.01 -11.08 -0.42
CA ALA A 30 1.16 -10.53 0.30
C ALA A 30 2.45 -10.52 -0.55
N ARG A 31 3.29 -9.50 -0.37
CA ARG A 31 4.54 -9.34 -1.13
C ARG A 31 5.73 -9.06 -0.22
N TRP A 32 6.91 -9.41 -0.71
CA TRP A 32 8.19 -9.13 -0.04
C TRP A 32 8.68 -7.73 -0.39
N VAL A 33 9.23 -7.01 0.60
CA VAL A 33 9.96 -5.76 0.41
C VAL A 33 11.25 -5.78 1.22
N LYS A 34 12.31 -5.18 0.68
CA LYS A 34 13.57 -4.97 1.40
C LYS A 34 13.70 -3.49 1.72
N LYS A 35 13.73 -3.14 3.01
CA LYS A 35 13.91 -1.76 3.50
C LYS A 35 15.02 -1.78 4.55
N ASN A 36 16.01 -0.90 4.42
CA ASN A 36 17.14 -0.79 5.35
C ASN A 36 17.85 -2.12 5.63
N ASN A 37 18.07 -2.88 4.56
CA ASN A 37 18.68 -4.21 4.60
C ASN A 37 17.88 -5.32 5.32
N LEU A 38 16.68 -5.00 5.81
CA LEU A 38 15.73 -5.95 6.40
C LEU A 38 14.65 -6.35 5.39
N ASN A 39 14.22 -7.60 5.44
CA ASN A 39 13.18 -8.14 4.58
C ASN A 39 11.87 -8.21 5.36
N TYR A 40 10.79 -7.70 4.76
CA TYR A 40 9.44 -7.75 5.30
C TYR A 40 8.53 -8.48 4.32
N TYR A 41 7.61 -9.30 4.82
CA TYR A 41 6.59 -9.99 4.02
C TYR A 41 5.22 -9.70 4.59
N GLY A 42 4.28 -9.31 3.73
CA GLY A 42 2.92 -9.04 4.13
C GLY A 42 2.33 -7.86 3.38
N TYR A 43 1.62 -7.05 4.16
CA TYR A 43 0.95 -5.84 3.72
C TYR A 43 1.49 -4.64 4.49
N LYS A 44 1.18 -3.46 3.99
CA LYS A 44 1.34 -2.20 4.70
C LYS A 44 0.06 -1.40 4.58
N ASN A 45 -0.21 -0.61 5.60
CA ASN A 45 -1.33 0.30 5.66
C ASN A 45 -0.81 1.73 5.57
N SER A 46 -1.41 2.52 4.68
CA SER A 46 -1.22 3.96 4.64
C SER A 46 -2.50 4.60 5.18
N ILE A 47 -2.39 5.57 6.09
CA ILE A 47 -3.54 6.18 6.76
C ILE A 47 -3.49 7.70 6.67
N CYS A 48 -4.66 8.32 6.56
CA CYS A 48 -4.89 9.75 6.75
C CYS A 48 -5.61 9.93 8.08
N ILE A 49 -5.05 10.75 8.95
CA ILE A 49 -5.59 11.02 10.28
C ILE A 49 -5.95 12.48 10.44
N ASP A 50 -6.98 12.74 11.25
CA ASP A 50 -7.29 14.07 11.75
C ASP A 50 -6.18 14.55 12.69
N ALA A 51 -5.67 15.76 12.47
CA ALA A 51 -4.54 16.30 13.22
C ALA A 51 -4.89 16.68 14.66
N LYS A 52 -6.16 17.00 14.95
CA LYS A 52 -6.58 17.52 16.26
C LYS A 52 -6.95 16.41 17.23
N TYR A 53 -7.67 15.40 16.76
CA TYR A 53 -8.26 14.35 17.57
C TYR A 53 -7.71 12.95 17.26
N GLY A 54 -6.94 12.78 16.17
CA GLY A 54 -6.33 11.51 15.82
C GLY A 54 -7.28 10.48 15.19
N PHE A 55 -8.45 10.89 14.71
CA PHE A 55 -9.37 9.99 14.02
C PHE A 55 -8.81 9.56 12.66
N ILE A 56 -8.96 8.26 12.33
CA ILE A 56 -8.63 7.78 10.98
C ILE A 56 -9.74 8.24 10.04
N ARG A 57 -9.40 9.13 9.10
CA ARG A 57 -10.32 9.65 8.09
C ARG A 57 -10.34 8.77 6.84
N ARG A 58 -9.16 8.33 6.40
CA ARG A 58 -9.00 7.40 5.26
C ARG A 58 -7.87 6.42 5.51
N HIS A 59 -7.92 5.27 4.85
CA HIS A 59 -6.84 4.29 4.86
C HIS A 59 -6.81 3.48 3.56
N VAL A 60 -5.65 2.93 3.23
CA VAL A 60 -5.48 1.99 2.13
C VAL A 60 -4.47 0.92 2.51
N ILE A 61 -4.86 -0.33 2.29
CA ILE A 61 -3.99 -1.49 2.53
C ILE A 61 -3.42 -1.94 1.19
N THR A 62 -2.11 -2.11 1.14
CA THR A 62 -1.40 -2.59 -0.05
C THR A 62 -0.42 -3.70 0.31
N PRO A 63 -0.04 -4.58 -0.63
CA PRO A 63 1.09 -5.46 -0.42
C PRO A 63 2.35 -4.66 -0.07
N ALA A 64 3.21 -5.18 0.80
CA ALA A 64 4.30 -4.42 1.41
C ALA A 64 5.30 -3.80 0.41
N ASN A 65 5.36 -4.30 -0.82
CA ASN A 65 6.27 -3.84 -1.86
C ASN A 65 5.77 -2.62 -2.66
N ARG A 66 4.53 -2.19 -2.48
CA ARG A 66 4.03 -0.96 -3.13
C ARG A 66 4.73 0.26 -2.55
N HIS A 67 4.91 1.32 -3.34
CA HIS A 67 5.50 2.56 -2.83
C HIS A 67 4.41 3.50 -2.32
N ASP A 68 4.65 4.18 -1.19
CA ASP A 68 3.65 5.02 -0.52
C ASP A 68 3.19 6.21 -1.36
N SER A 69 4.08 6.79 -2.19
CA SER A 69 3.71 7.88 -3.11
C SER A 69 2.57 7.55 -4.07
N GLN A 70 2.31 6.27 -4.35
CA GLN A 70 1.21 5.84 -5.21
C GLN A 70 -0.16 5.87 -4.49
N MET A 71 -0.16 6.01 -3.16
CA MET A 71 -1.37 5.93 -2.33
C MET A 71 -1.97 7.29 -2.01
N LEU A 72 -1.30 8.38 -2.39
CA LEU A 72 -1.73 9.74 -2.05
C LEU A 72 -3.20 10.02 -2.39
N MET A 73 -3.61 9.73 -3.62
CA MET A 73 -4.98 9.98 -4.09
C MET A 73 -6.03 9.22 -3.29
N ALA A 74 -5.69 8.03 -2.80
CA ALA A 74 -6.60 7.24 -1.97
C ALA A 74 -6.71 7.78 -0.53
N LEU A 75 -5.70 8.54 -0.08
CA LEU A 75 -5.59 9.04 1.29
C LEU A 75 -6.08 10.47 1.46
N LEU A 76 -6.05 11.28 0.41
CA LEU A 76 -6.53 12.66 0.50
C LEU A 76 -8.03 12.66 0.79
N ASP A 77 -8.39 13.38 1.85
CA ASP A 77 -9.78 13.54 2.23
C ASP A 77 -10.36 14.82 1.65
N GLY A 78 -11.22 14.67 0.65
CA GLY A 78 -11.91 15.81 0.02
C GLY A 78 -12.90 16.53 0.93
N GLU A 79 -13.22 15.95 2.09
CA GLU A 79 -14.00 16.63 3.14
C GLU A 79 -13.12 17.40 4.13
N ASN A 80 -11.79 17.39 3.94
CA ASN A 80 -10.91 18.23 4.73
C ASN A 80 -11.12 19.69 4.35
N LYS A 81 -11.44 20.53 5.33
CA LYS A 81 -11.69 21.97 5.16
C LYS A 81 -10.52 22.83 5.64
N GLU A 82 -9.48 22.21 6.17
CA GLU A 82 -8.27 22.91 6.60
C GLU A 82 -7.39 23.25 5.40
N ASP A 83 -6.71 24.39 5.48
CA ASP A 83 -5.88 24.91 4.38
C ASP A 83 -4.56 24.15 4.18
N MET A 84 -4.24 23.20 5.07
CA MET A 84 -2.97 22.49 5.08
C MET A 84 -3.12 20.99 5.28
N VAL A 85 -2.24 20.24 4.62
CA VAL A 85 -2.07 18.79 4.76
C VAL A 85 -0.61 18.50 5.09
N TRP A 86 -0.38 17.78 6.18
CA TRP A 86 0.94 17.27 6.54
C TRP A 86 1.13 15.85 6.02
N ALA A 87 2.32 15.56 5.49
CA ALA A 87 2.67 14.23 5.01
C ALA A 87 4.15 13.92 5.24
N ASP A 88 4.48 12.63 5.32
CA ASP A 88 5.88 12.19 5.39
C ASP A 88 6.65 12.53 4.11
N SER A 89 7.98 12.57 4.21
CA SER A 89 8.90 12.75 3.09
C SER A 89 8.66 11.79 1.91
N GLY A 90 8.16 10.58 2.15
CA GLY A 90 7.77 9.63 1.10
C GLY A 90 6.59 10.08 0.22
N TYR A 91 5.84 11.10 0.67
CA TYR A 91 4.77 11.77 -0.07
C TYR A 91 5.21 13.13 -0.62
N ALA A 92 6.48 13.50 -0.55
CA ALA A 92 6.95 14.76 -1.13
C ALA A 92 7.14 14.67 -2.65
N GLY A 93 7.09 15.82 -3.33
CA GLY A 93 7.45 15.96 -4.74
C GLY A 93 6.40 16.65 -5.60
N ARG A 94 6.72 16.85 -6.88
CA ARG A 94 5.90 17.64 -7.81
C ARG A 94 4.47 17.08 -7.96
N ILE A 95 4.35 15.76 -8.10
CA ILE A 95 3.04 15.09 -8.21
C ILE A 95 2.16 15.39 -6.99
N PHE A 96 2.73 15.41 -5.79
CA PHE A 96 1.98 15.70 -4.56
C PHE A 96 1.52 17.17 -4.52
N ALA A 97 2.40 18.09 -4.90
CA ALA A 97 2.06 19.51 -4.99
C ALA A 97 0.94 19.76 -6.02
N ASP A 98 1.03 19.14 -7.20
CA ASP A 98 0.03 19.27 -8.26
C ASP A 98 -1.33 18.71 -7.81
N VAL A 99 -1.33 17.56 -7.14
CA VAL A 99 -2.56 16.94 -6.62
C VAL A 99 -3.22 17.79 -5.54
N LEU A 100 -2.44 18.36 -4.61
CA LEU A 100 -2.99 19.26 -3.59
C LEU A 100 -3.60 20.51 -4.19
N GLN A 101 -2.99 21.08 -5.23
CA GLN A 101 -3.53 22.25 -5.93
C GLN A 101 -4.85 21.98 -6.67
N LEU A 102 -5.14 20.72 -7.02
CA LEU A 102 -6.39 20.33 -7.69
C LEU A 102 -7.51 19.96 -6.70
N ALA A 103 -7.15 19.66 -5.45
CA ALA A 103 -8.07 19.23 -4.41
C ALA A 103 -8.62 20.41 -3.57
N VAL A 104 -8.05 21.61 -3.75
CA VAL A 104 -8.50 22.90 -3.19
C VAL A 104 -9.30 23.65 -4.25
#